data_AF-A0AAU6WUR8-F1
#
_entry.id   AF-A0AAU6WUR8-F1
#
_cell.length_a   1.000
_cell.length_b   1.000
_cell.length_c   1.000
_cell.angle_alpha   90.00
_cell.angle_beta   90.00
_cell.angle_gamma   90.00
#
_symmetry.space_group_name_H-M   'P 1'
#
loop_
_entity.id
_entity.type
_entity.pdbx_description
1 polymer ?
#
loop_
_entity_poly.entity_id
_entity_poly.type
_entity_poly.pdbx_seq_one_letter_code
_entity_poly.pdbx_strand_id
1 'polypeptide(L)'
;MISSGESNYLFLFAYLTVLNIGMLAVVFLKSWKSVGWISFILTGIYLASWTAEKTEMLSVYFYIITYIIFYLFALQNYFKKNLLLPYDILMLVLINFTCIIGLVYIFETLQYEPVIIFPVIFALVNLILLYKEYSAKKFGTSYSVFAGITVSLITAAVALQFKAHLITSVWAIEATLLLFIWKKTNLNIFRICFYILFPLVIIAQIVTWTEYIEAKDLAVIFNPVFLTSTVTVISTFVNLILLRKLSDRQDQNSNFFENLFTVVSYGIIYIALLLEVVYHISEKPWIIIFGTAMLYSLFFIFLILLFRKKLEIDKILKTALFYVFFALIIFNTLISGPGIVTQYLQNKIPFTLYWAYLLYWIPFITILVNIVPKSYFLQMKLSYWWVSLAFITAVSGELYNMYVLYNANTILETPFLTKHFSLLYLPIIWAVLASIFLYKGLKTEVSEYNKVGFALIAVTVCKLYAYDVWKMDNVSRIIAFIMLGIILLLSSFLFQRVKKIIKNMVEKKQESNDS
;
A
#
# COMPACT_ATOMS: atom_id res chain seq x y z
N MET A 1 -34.05 -18.46 -43.19
CA MET A 1 -33.25 -19.15 -44.23
C MET A 1 -32.33 -20.13 -43.53
N ILE A 2 -32.90 -21.32 -43.33
CA ILE A 2 -32.54 -22.37 -42.38
C ILE A 2 -32.26 -23.64 -43.22
N SER A 3 -31.29 -23.61 -44.13
CA SER A 3 -31.12 -24.73 -45.08
C SER A 3 -29.68 -25.02 -45.52
N SER A 4 -28.69 -24.68 -44.70
CA SER A 4 -27.31 -25.16 -44.89
C SER A 4 -26.75 -25.86 -43.65
N GLY A 5 -27.40 -25.80 -42.48
CA GLY A 5 -26.83 -26.29 -41.22
C GLY A 5 -25.61 -25.50 -40.73
N GLU A 6 -24.88 -24.85 -41.64
CA GLU A 6 -23.85 -23.87 -41.35
C GLU A 6 -24.45 -22.49 -41.09
N SER A 7 -24.12 -21.99 -39.92
CA SER A 7 -24.45 -20.66 -39.43
C SER A 7 -23.66 -19.58 -40.21
N ASN A 8 -24.36 -18.74 -40.97
CA ASN A 8 -23.76 -17.63 -41.72
C ASN A 8 -23.54 -16.41 -40.81
N TYR A 9 -22.43 -16.43 -40.08
CA TYR A 9 -22.10 -15.40 -39.09
C TYR A 9 -21.76 -14.03 -39.71
N LEU A 10 -21.16 -14.02 -40.91
CA LEU A 10 -20.90 -12.79 -41.66
C LEU A 10 -22.21 -12.03 -41.92
N PHE A 11 -23.25 -12.75 -42.35
CA PHE A 11 -24.57 -12.15 -42.59
C PHE A 11 -25.17 -11.56 -41.31
N LEU A 12 -25.08 -12.27 -40.19
CA LEU A 12 -25.65 -11.81 -38.93
C LEU A 12 -24.96 -10.54 -38.42
N PHE A 13 -23.63 -10.49 -38.49
CA PHE A 13 -22.91 -9.28 -38.10
C PHE A 13 -23.10 -8.12 -39.06
N ALA A 14 -23.22 -8.38 -40.37
CA ALA A 14 -23.59 -7.36 -41.34
C ALA A 14 -25.00 -6.80 -41.02
N TYR A 15 -25.95 -7.67 -40.67
CA TYR A 15 -27.28 -7.26 -40.23
C TYR A 15 -27.25 -6.38 -38.97
N LEU A 16 -26.50 -6.77 -37.94
CA LEU A 16 -26.31 -5.96 -36.73
C LEU A 16 -25.66 -4.60 -37.03
N THR A 17 -24.68 -4.59 -37.93
CA THR A 17 -24.01 -3.36 -38.39
C THR A 17 -25.00 -2.41 -39.06
N VAL A 18 -25.83 -2.93 -39.98
CA VAL A 18 -26.88 -2.15 -40.64
C VAL A 18 -27.88 -1.60 -39.63
N LEU A 19 -28.30 -2.41 -38.65
CA LEU A 19 -29.20 -1.98 -37.59
C LEU A 19 -28.57 -0.85 -36.76
N ASN A 20 -27.29 -0.97 -36.39
CA ASN A 20 -26.58 0.05 -35.63
C ASN A 20 -26.33 1.34 -36.44
N ILE A 21 -26.11 1.25 -37.75
CA ILE A 21 -26.06 2.41 -38.65
C ILE A 21 -27.43 3.09 -38.74
N GLY A 22 -28.51 2.30 -38.84
CA GLY A 22 -29.88 2.81 -38.82
C GLY A 22 -30.20 3.53 -37.51
N MET A 23 -29.79 2.96 -36.38
CA MET A 23 -29.85 3.61 -35.07
C MET A 23 -29.08 4.93 -35.09
N LEU A 24 -27.84 4.95 -35.57
CA LEU A 24 -27.01 6.17 -35.64
C LEU A 24 -27.74 7.26 -36.44
N ALA A 25 -28.28 6.92 -37.60
CA ALA A 25 -29.05 7.85 -38.43
C ALA A 25 -30.28 8.41 -37.69
N VAL A 26 -31.06 7.55 -37.03
CA VAL A 26 -32.23 7.97 -36.24
C VAL A 26 -31.83 8.90 -35.10
N VAL A 27 -30.73 8.62 -34.40
CA VAL A 27 -30.24 9.50 -33.34
C VAL A 27 -29.80 10.83 -33.94
N PHE A 28 -29.08 10.84 -35.06
CA PHE A 28 -28.68 12.06 -35.76
C PHE A 28 -29.86 12.90 -36.25
N LEU A 29 -30.99 12.29 -36.61
CA LEU A 29 -32.17 13.01 -37.07
C LEU A 29 -33.11 13.43 -35.93
N LYS A 30 -33.41 12.53 -34.98
CA LYS A 30 -34.46 12.68 -33.96
C LYS A 30 -33.95 12.79 -32.53
N SER A 31 -32.65 12.70 -32.27
CA SER A 31 -32.01 12.82 -30.95
C SER A 31 -32.48 11.81 -29.87
N TRP A 32 -32.99 10.65 -30.29
CA TRP A 32 -33.46 9.59 -29.38
C TRP A 32 -32.31 8.82 -28.73
N LYS A 33 -31.69 9.40 -27.69
CA LYS A 33 -30.49 8.85 -27.05
C LYS A 33 -30.66 7.47 -26.41
N SER A 34 -31.85 7.14 -25.89
CA SER A 34 -32.10 5.85 -25.24
C SER A 34 -31.89 4.66 -26.18
N VAL A 35 -32.21 4.83 -27.47
CA VAL A 35 -32.04 3.78 -28.49
C VAL A 35 -30.56 3.45 -28.69
N GLY A 36 -29.68 4.47 -28.69
CA GLY A 36 -28.25 4.25 -28.82
C GLY A 36 -27.63 3.51 -27.65
N TRP A 37 -28.07 3.79 -26.42
CA TRP A 37 -27.63 3.06 -25.22
C TRP A 37 -28.06 1.60 -25.21
N ILE A 38 -29.32 1.33 -25.56
CA ILE A 38 -29.84 -0.04 -25.64
C ILE A 38 -29.08 -0.83 -26.71
N SER A 39 -28.89 -0.22 -27.90
CA SER A 39 -28.15 -0.80 -29.00
C SER A 39 -26.69 -1.09 -28.63
N PHE A 40 -26.02 -0.19 -27.91
CA PHE A 40 -24.66 -0.41 -27.41
C PHE A 40 -24.58 -1.61 -26.47
N ILE A 41 -25.45 -1.68 -25.46
CA ILE A 41 -25.44 -2.77 -24.47
C ILE A 41 -25.71 -4.11 -25.14
N LEU A 42 -26.75 -4.20 -25.98
CA LEU A 42 -27.12 -5.44 -26.65
C LEU A 42 -26.04 -5.89 -27.65
N THR A 43 -25.50 -4.96 -28.45
CA THR A 43 -24.42 -5.27 -29.39
C THR A 43 -23.16 -5.72 -28.65
N GLY A 44 -22.83 -5.05 -27.54
CA GLY A 44 -21.67 -5.39 -26.72
C GLY A 44 -21.79 -6.77 -26.07
N ILE A 45 -22.93 -7.10 -25.45
CA ILE A 45 -23.20 -8.43 -24.88
C ILE A 45 -23.10 -9.49 -25.98
N TYR A 46 -23.73 -9.24 -27.14
CA TYR A 46 -23.70 -10.17 -28.25
C TYR A 46 -22.29 -10.43 -28.75
N LEU A 47 -21.51 -9.36 -29.00
CA LEU A 47 -20.12 -9.49 -29.43
C LEU A 47 -19.26 -10.20 -28.39
N ALA A 48 -19.42 -9.90 -27.10
CA ALA A 48 -18.66 -10.53 -26.04
C ALA A 48 -18.96 -12.04 -25.94
N SER A 49 -20.25 -12.42 -25.89
CA SER A 49 -20.68 -13.82 -25.86
C SER A 49 -20.17 -14.60 -27.07
N TRP A 50 -20.29 -14.00 -28.25
CA TRP A 50 -19.79 -14.60 -29.48
C TRP A 50 -18.27 -14.82 -29.45
N THR A 51 -17.52 -13.79 -29.05
CA THR A 51 -16.06 -13.85 -29.03
C THR A 51 -15.56 -14.91 -28.06
N ALA A 52 -16.26 -15.11 -26.94
CA ALA A 52 -15.97 -16.15 -25.96
C ALA A 52 -16.30 -17.57 -26.46
N GLU A 53 -17.35 -17.73 -27.27
CA GLU A 53 -17.73 -19.03 -27.84
C GLU A 53 -16.87 -19.41 -29.05
N LYS A 54 -16.63 -18.45 -29.95
CA LYS A 54 -15.89 -18.65 -31.20
C LYS A 54 -15.00 -17.45 -31.51
N THR A 55 -13.74 -17.54 -31.07
CA THR A 55 -12.76 -16.49 -31.30
C THR A 55 -12.21 -16.57 -32.73
N GLU A 56 -12.54 -15.59 -33.57
CA GLU A 56 -12.10 -15.53 -34.97
C GLU A 56 -11.58 -14.12 -35.32
N MET A 57 -10.69 -14.03 -36.32
CA MET A 57 -10.22 -12.74 -36.85
C MET A 57 -11.35 -11.88 -37.43
N LEU A 58 -12.44 -12.50 -37.88
CA LEU A 58 -13.62 -11.79 -38.35
C LEU A 58 -14.19 -10.84 -37.28
N SER A 59 -14.15 -11.24 -36.01
CA SER A 59 -14.67 -10.45 -34.88
C SER A 59 -13.93 -9.13 -34.71
N VAL A 60 -12.65 -9.05 -35.08
CA VAL A 60 -11.83 -7.83 -35.02
C VAL A 60 -12.46 -6.71 -35.85
N TYR A 61 -12.86 -7.01 -37.09
CA TYR A 61 -13.50 -6.05 -37.97
C TYR A 61 -14.81 -5.53 -37.37
N PHE A 62 -15.59 -6.41 -36.74
CA PHE A 62 -16.85 -6.01 -36.09
C PHE A 62 -16.64 -5.16 -34.85
N TYR A 63 -15.62 -5.43 -34.03
CA TYR A 63 -15.26 -4.53 -32.93
C TYR A 63 -14.83 -3.15 -33.43
N ILE A 64 -14.07 -3.06 -34.53
CA ILE A 64 -13.65 -1.78 -35.13
C ILE A 64 -14.86 -1.03 -35.70
N ILE A 65 -15.74 -1.70 -36.43
CA ILE A 65 -16.97 -1.08 -36.97
C ILE A 65 -17.86 -0.58 -35.82
N THR A 66 -18.05 -1.42 -34.80
CA THR A 66 -18.82 -1.10 -33.60
C THR A 66 -18.22 0.11 -32.87
N TYR A 67 -16.90 0.15 -32.72
CA TYR A 67 -16.18 1.30 -32.18
C TYR A 67 -16.53 2.58 -32.95
N ILE A 68 -16.38 2.57 -34.27
CA ILE A 68 -16.66 3.74 -35.11
C ILE A 68 -18.11 4.23 -34.93
N ILE A 69 -19.09 3.32 -34.98
CA ILE A 69 -20.51 3.68 -34.89
C ILE A 69 -20.84 4.31 -33.54
N PHE A 70 -20.45 3.66 -32.43
CA PHE A 70 -20.80 4.15 -31.09
C PHE A 70 -19.96 5.35 -30.66
N TYR A 71 -18.73 5.47 -31.15
CA TYR A 71 -17.90 6.65 -30.94
C TYR A 71 -18.49 7.88 -31.67
N LEU A 72 -18.99 7.72 -32.91
CA LEU A 72 -19.72 8.77 -33.62
C LEU A 72 -21.04 9.13 -32.92
N PHE A 73 -21.77 8.14 -32.39
CA PHE A 73 -22.97 8.37 -31.59
C PHE A 73 -22.65 9.25 -30.36
N ALA A 74 -21.56 8.93 -29.64
CA ALA A 74 -21.15 9.70 -28.47
C ALA A 74 -20.75 11.14 -28.83
N LEU A 75 -20.12 11.37 -29.99
CA LEU A 75 -19.73 12.70 -30.45
C LEU A 75 -20.85 13.51 -31.11
N GLN A 76 -22.06 12.97 -31.20
CA GLN A 76 -23.16 13.63 -31.89
C GLN A 76 -23.43 15.07 -31.39
N ASN A 77 -23.55 15.26 -30.07
CA ASN A 77 -23.81 16.60 -29.51
C ASN A 77 -22.58 17.50 -29.56
N TYR A 78 -21.40 16.91 -29.51
CA TYR A 78 -20.17 17.65 -29.72
C TYR A 78 -20.12 18.23 -31.13
N PHE A 79 -20.47 17.46 -32.17
CA PHE A 79 -20.52 17.98 -33.55
C PHE A 79 -21.67 18.98 -33.78
N LYS A 80 -22.84 18.76 -33.18
CA LYS A 80 -23.99 19.65 -33.38
C LYS A 80 -23.97 20.93 -32.55
N LYS A 81 -23.47 20.86 -31.32
CA LYS A 81 -23.62 21.91 -30.30
C LYS A 81 -22.30 22.31 -29.63
N ASN A 82 -21.16 21.71 -30.02
CA ASN A 82 -19.86 21.88 -29.35
C ASN A 82 -19.90 21.62 -27.83
N LEU A 83 -20.80 20.72 -27.39
CA LEU A 83 -21.00 20.38 -25.99
C LEU A 83 -20.98 18.87 -25.81
N LEU A 84 -20.19 18.40 -24.84
CA LEU A 84 -20.17 17.01 -24.39
C LEU A 84 -21.02 16.86 -23.14
N LEU A 85 -22.13 16.13 -23.27
CA LEU A 85 -23.03 15.84 -22.16
C LEU A 85 -22.47 14.69 -21.29
N PRO A 86 -22.90 14.55 -20.03
CA PRO A 86 -22.42 13.50 -19.12
C PRO A 86 -22.51 12.09 -19.71
N TYR A 87 -23.65 11.76 -20.33
CA TYR A 87 -23.86 10.46 -20.97
C TYR A 87 -23.02 10.27 -22.23
N ASP A 88 -22.69 11.34 -22.95
CA ASP A 88 -21.84 11.25 -24.15
C ASP A 88 -20.40 10.91 -23.72
N ILE A 89 -19.91 11.55 -22.64
CA ILE A 89 -18.62 11.25 -22.04
C ILE A 89 -18.58 9.81 -21.51
N LEU A 90 -19.63 9.36 -20.80
CA LEU A 90 -19.71 7.99 -20.31
C LEU A 90 -19.67 6.96 -21.45
N MET A 91 -20.36 7.24 -22.56
CA MET A 91 -20.32 6.39 -23.74
C MET A 91 -18.91 6.33 -24.36
N LEU A 92 -18.21 7.48 -24.49
CA LEU A 92 -16.83 7.51 -24.98
C LEU A 92 -15.90 6.65 -24.13
N VAL A 93 -16.04 6.71 -22.82
CA VAL A 93 -15.26 5.93 -21.86
C VAL A 93 -15.55 4.43 -22.06
N LEU A 94 -16.83 4.03 -22.01
CA LEU A 94 -17.25 2.64 -22.14
C LEU A 94 -16.91 2.01 -23.51
N ILE A 95 -17.04 2.72 -24.63
CA ILE A 95 -16.76 2.15 -25.96
C ILE A 95 -15.26 1.87 -26.17
N ASN A 96 -14.39 2.77 -25.69
CA ASN A 96 -12.94 2.51 -25.75
C ASN A 96 -12.61 1.27 -24.93
N PHE A 97 -13.18 1.19 -23.72
CA PHE A 97 -12.96 0.10 -22.80
C PHE A 97 -13.45 -1.27 -23.34
N THR A 98 -14.71 -1.37 -23.75
CA THR A 98 -15.28 -2.62 -24.25
C THR A 98 -14.58 -3.12 -25.52
N CYS A 99 -14.26 -2.22 -26.44
CA CYS A 99 -13.54 -2.59 -27.66
C CYS A 99 -12.10 -3.01 -27.37
N ILE A 100 -11.38 -2.35 -26.46
CA ILE A 100 -10.02 -2.80 -26.08
C ILE A 100 -10.07 -4.21 -25.50
N ILE A 101 -10.96 -4.47 -24.53
CA ILE A 101 -11.05 -5.80 -23.93
C ILE A 101 -11.33 -6.87 -24.99
N GLY A 102 -12.33 -6.65 -25.84
CA GLY A 102 -12.69 -7.62 -26.87
C GLY A 102 -11.56 -7.86 -27.89
N LEU A 103 -10.94 -6.78 -28.38
CA LEU A 103 -9.89 -6.86 -29.41
C LEU A 103 -8.62 -7.54 -28.90
N VAL A 104 -8.19 -7.19 -27.69
CA VAL A 104 -7.01 -7.82 -27.10
C VAL A 104 -7.29 -9.27 -26.74
N TYR A 105 -8.46 -9.59 -26.17
CA TYR A 105 -8.84 -10.97 -25.87
C TYR A 105 -8.77 -11.86 -27.13
N ILE A 106 -9.21 -11.34 -28.29
CA ILE A 106 -9.07 -12.03 -29.58
C ILE A 106 -7.61 -12.28 -29.91
N PHE A 107 -6.76 -11.25 -29.82
CA PHE A 107 -5.34 -11.36 -30.19
C PHE A 107 -4.58 -12.30 -29.26
N GLU A 108 -4.82 -12.25 -27.95
CA GLU A 108 -4.22 -13.16 -26.98
C GLU A 108 -4.65 -14.61 -27.22
N THR A 109 -5.94 -14.85 -27.44
CA THR A 109 -6.47 -16.20 -27.69
C THR A 109 -5.94 -16.79 -29.00
N LEU A 110 -5.82 -15.96 -30.04
CA LEU A 110 -5.31 -16.37 -31.35
C LEU A 110 -3.78 -16.27 -31.47
N GLN A 111 -3.07 -15.86 -30.41
CA GLN A 111 -1.61 -15.71 -30.37
C GLN A 111 -1.05 -14.72 -31.42
N TYR A 112 -1.79 -13.63 -31.69
CA TYR A 112 -1.32 -12.54 -32.54
C TYR A 112 -0.69 -11.41 -31.71
N GLU A 113 0.43 -10.88 -32.20
CA GLU A 113 1.10 -9.69 -31.68
C GLU A 113 1.35 -8.66 -32.82
N PRO A 114 1.43 -7.35 -32.55
CA PRO A 114 1.39 -6.71 -31.22
C PRO A 114 0.01 -6.17 -30.85
N VAL A 115 -0.44 -6.50 -29.64
CA VAL A 115 -1.73 -6.12 -29.04
C VAL A 115 -1.87 -4.60 -28.83
N ILE A 116 -0.75 -3.89 -28.66
CA ILE A 116 -0.67 -2.45 -28.39
C ILE A 116 -1.34 -1.59 -29.47
N ILE A 117 -1.51 -2.11 -30.68
CA ILE A 117 -2.04 -1.38 -31.84
C ILE A 117 -3.42 -0.77 -31.53
N PHE A 118 -4.31 -1.52 -30.89
CA PHE A 118 -5.68 -1.08 -30.65
C PHE A 118 -5.80 0.15 -29.74
N PRO A 119 -5.26 0.14 -28.49
CA PRO A 119 -5.32 1.32 -27.64
C PRO A 119 -4.55 2.51 -28.23
N VAL A 120 -3.47 2.29 -29.00
CA VAL A 120 -2.74 3.37 -29.68
C VAL A 120 -3.59 4.02 -30.78
N ILE A 121 -4.27 3.24 -31.62
CA ILE A 121 -5.17 3.77 -32.66
C ILE A 121 -6.30 4.58 -32.01
N PHE A 122 -6.91 4.05 -30.95
CA PHE A 122 -7.98 4.75 -30.22
C PHE A 122 -7.44 6.03 -29.55
N ALA A 123 -6.22 6.00 -29.01
CA ALA A 123 -5.57 7.18 -28.45
C ALA A 123 -5.35 8.26 -29.52
N LEU A 124 -4.93 7.88 -30.74
CA LEU A 124 -4.75 8.82 -31.85
C LEU A 124 -6.06 9.51 -32.23
N VAL A 125 -7.18 8.79 -32.27
CA VAL A 125 -8.51 9.38 -32.52
C VAL A 125 -8.84 10.45 -31.47
N ASN A 126 -8.63 10.15 -30.19
CA ASN A 126 -8.86 11.11 -29.10
C ASN A 126 -7.86 12.28 -29.12
N LEU A 127 -6.62 12.03 -29.53
CA LEU A 127 -5.57 13.04 -29.66
C LEU A 127 -5.91 14.05 -30.78
N ILE A 128 -6.49 13.60 -31.89
CA ILE A 128 -6.98 14.49 -32.97
C ILE A 128 -8.08 15.41 -32.43
N LEU A 129 -9.01 14.89 -31.63
CA LEU A 129 -10.07 15.69 -31.01
C LEU A 129 -9.52 16.67 -29.96
N LEU A 130 -8.53 16.24 -29.19
CA LEU A 130 -7.80 17.08 -28.24
C LEU A 130 -7.08 18.23 -28.97
N TYR A 131 -6.37 17.92 -30.05
CA TYR A 131 -5.67 18.91 -30.87
C TYR A 131 -6.62 19.93 -31.48
N LYS A 132 -7.83 19.49 -31.89
CA LYS A 132 -8.88 20.40 -32.36
C LYS A 132 -9.31 21.41 -31.28
N GLU A 133 -9.55 20.96 -30.05
CA GLU A 133 -9.90 21.84 -28.93
C GLU A 133 -8.74 22.76 -28.53
N TYR A 134 -7.50 22.24 -28.53
CA TYR A 134 -6.28 23.01 -28.27
C TYR A 134 -6.09 24.12 -29.30
N SER A 135 -6.21 23.79 -30.60
CA SER A 135 -6.09 24.75 -31.71
C SER A 135 -7.18 25.81 -31.66
N ALA A 136 -8.37 25.45 -31.19
CA ALA A 136 -9.47 26.37 -30.96
C ALA A 136 -9.33 27.18 -29.65
N LYS A 137 -8.27 26.97 -28.86
CA LYS A 137 -8.01 27.58 -27.53
C LYS A 137 -9.16 27.36 -26.54
N LYS A 138 -9.89 26.25 -26.65
CA LYS A 138 -11.01 25.89 -25.78
C LYS A 138 -10.56 24.90 -24.72
N PHE A 139 -10.23 25.39 -23.52
CA PHE A 139 -9.75 24.57 -22.40
C PHE A 139 -10.87 24.11 -21.46
N GLY A 140 -12.03 23.78 -22.02
CA GLY A 140 -13.24 23.39 -21.27
C GLY A 140 -13.26 21.91 -20.84
N THR A 141 -14.48 21.42 -20.59
CA THR A 141 -14.74 20.02 -20.23
C THR A 141 -14.29 19.06 -21.33
N SER A 142 -14.59 19.38 -22.60
CA SER A 142 -14.23 18.56 -23.76
C SER A 142 -12.72 18.33 -23.87
N TYR A 143 -11.93 19.40 -23.74
CA TYR A 143 -10.46 19.31 -23.71
C TYR A 143 -9.97 18.37 -22.61
N SER A 144 -10.50 18.52 -21.38
CA SER A 144 -10.11 17.69 -20.24
C SER A 144 -10.48 16.21 -20.46
N VAL A 145 -11.66 15.93 -21.01
CA VAL A 145 -12.12 14.57 -21.30
C VAL A 145 -11.25 13.91 -22.36
N PHE A 146 -11.02 14.56 -23.51
CA PHE A 146 -10.18 13.99 -24.57
C PHE A 146 -8.74 13.78 -24.11
N ALA A 147 -8.19 14.71 -23.31
CA ALA A 147 -6.87 14.54 -22.69
C ALA A 147 -6.83 13.33 -21.75
N GLY A 148 -7.83 13.20 -20.87
CA GLY A 148 -7.93 12.07 -19.95
C GLY A 148 -8.01 10.73 -20.67
N ILE A 149 -8.90 10.61 -21.67
CA ILE A 149 -9.05 9.38 -22.46
C ILE A 149 -7.75 9.07 -23.19
N THR A 150 -7.11 10.06 -23.83
CA THR A 150 -5.85 9.85 -24.56
C THR A 150 -4.75 9.31 -23.63
N VAL A 151 -4.55 9.93 -22.46
CA VAL A 151 -3.55 9.49 -21.49
C VAL A 151 -3.87 8.10 -20.94
N SER A 152 -5.16 7.82 -20.64
CA SER A 152 -5.63 6.50 -20.21
C SER A 152 -5.28 5.43 -21.25
N LEU A 153 -5.61 5.66 -22.52
CA LEU A 153 -5.37 4.70 -23.60
C LEU A 153 -3.88 4.46 -23.87
N ILE A 154 -3.04 5.50 -23.83
CA ILE A 154 -1.58 5.34 -23.94
C ILE A 154 -1.04 4.52 -22.76
N THR A 155 -1.56 4.76 -21.54
CA THR A 155 -1.15 4.00 -20.36
C THR A 155 -1.56 2.53 -20.48
N ALA A 156 -2.77 2.26 -20.99
CA ALA A 156 -3.25 0.91 -21.25
C ALA A 156 -2.43 0.20 -22.33
N ALA A 157 -2.05 0.92 -23.40
CA ALA A 157 -1.17 0.43 -24.44
C ALA A 157 0.17 -0.07 -23.87
N VAL A 158 0.81 0.72 -23.01
CA VAL A 158 2.07 0.35 -22.36
C VAL A 158 1.88 -0.87 -21.45
N ALA A 159 0.82 -0.90 -20.63
CA ALA A 159 0.54 -2.04 -19.74
C ALA A 159 0.40 -3.36 -20.51
N LEU A 160 -0.33 -3.33 -21.63
CA LEU A 160 -0.59 -4.50 -22.47
C LEU A 160 0.66 -4.98 -23.22
N GLN A 161 1.57 -4.08 -23.59
CA GLN A 161 2.84 -4.45 -24.24
C GLN A 161 3.71 -5.35 -23.35
N PHE A 162 3.62 -5.18 -22.03
CA PHE A 162 4.35 -5.99 -21.07
C PHE A 162 3.56 -7.22 -20.59
N LYS A 163 2.51 -7.63 -21.30
CA LYS A 163 1.69 -8.82 -20.98
C LYS A 163 1.11 -8.78 -19.55
N ALA A 164 0.78 -7.58 -19.05
CA ALA A 164 0.04 -7.46 -17.80
C ALA A 164 -1.37 -8.05 -17.98
N HIS A 165 -1.96 -8.54 -16.89
CA HIS A 165 -3.32 -9.05 -16.90
C HIS A 165 -4.28 -7.96 -17.36
N LEU A 166 -4.89 -8.21 -18.51
CA LEU A 166 -5.65 -7.23 -19.26
C LEU A 166 -6.77 -6.61 -18.43
N ILE A 167 -7.62 -7.46 -17.82
CA ILE A 167 -8.85 -7.00 -17.18
C ILE A 167 -8.52 -6.08 -16.01
N THR A 168 -7.62 -6.52 -15.12
CA THR A 168 -7.23 -5.78 -13.92
C THR A 168 -6.52 -4.46 -14.27
N SER A 169 -5.61 -4.49 -15.24
CA SER A 169 -4.83 -3.32 -15.65
C SER A 169 -5.72 -2.25 -16.29
N VAL A 170 -6.58 -2.65 -17.24
CA VAL A 170 -7.46 -1.73 -17.94
C VAL A 170 -8.51 -1.15 -16.97
N TRP A 171 -9.09 -1.96 -16.07
CA TRP A 171 -10.02 -1.45 -15.05
C TRP A 171 -9.36 -0.43 -14.10
N ALA A 172 -8.11 -0.63 -13.72
CA ALA A 172 -7.42 0.29 -12.81
C ALA A 172 -7.16 1.66 -13.46
N ILE A 173 -6.75 1.66 -14.72
CA ILE A 173 -6.55 2.89 -15.51
C ILE A 173 -7.90 3.58 -15.73
N GLU A 174 -8.94 2.81 -16.06
CA GLU A 174 -10.30 3.33 -16.28
C GLU A 174 -10.90 3.94 -15.01
N ALA A 175 -10.73 3.30 -13.85
CA ALA A 175 -11.16 3.86 -12.57
C ALA A 175 -10.48 5.22 -12.32
N THR A 176 -9.20 5.34 -12.67
CA THR A 176 -8.45 6.59 -12.56
C THR A 176 -8.97 7.67 -13.50
N LEU A 177 -9.30 7.30 -14.74
CA LEU A 177 -9.93 8.18 -15.71
C LEU A 177 -11.30 8.68 -15.21
N LEU A 178 -12.15 7.79 -14.70
CA LEU A 178 -13.47 8.12 -14.17
C LEU A 178 -13.37 9.11 -12.99
N LEU A 179 -12.44 8.88 -12.06
CA LEU A 179 -12.18 9.80 -10.96
C LEU A 179 -11.70 11.17 -11.47
N PHE A 180 -10.78 11.18 -12.44
CA PHE A 180 -10.29 12.41 -13.04
C PHE A 180 -11.42 13.22 -13.69
N ILE A 181 -12.27 12.57 -14.49
CA ILE A 181 -13.43 13.19 -15.13
C ILE A 181 -14.41 13.68 -14.08
N TRP A 182 -14.72 12.87 -13.05
CA TRP A 182 -15.58 13.27 -11.95
C TRP A 182 -15.08 14.55 -11.30
N LYS A 183 -13.82 14.62 -10.87
CA LYS A 183 -13.28 15.80 -10.20
C LYS A 183 -13.17 17.02 -11.11
N LYS A 184 -13.07 16.85 -12.44
CA LYS A 184 -13.07 17.97 -13.39
C LYS A 184 -14.45 18.48 -13.76
N THR A 185 -15.45 17.61 -13.80
CA THR A 185 -16.81 17.94 -14.26
C THR A 185 -17.82 18.11 -13.12
N ASN A 186 -17.47 17.63 -11.92
CA ASN A 186 -18.33 17.53 -10.74
C ASN A 186 -19.66 16.78 -10.98
N LEU A 187 -19.67 15.84 -11.93
CA LEU A 187 -20.87 15.08 -12.28
C LEU A 187 -20.99 13.79 -11.44
N ASN A 188 -22.14 13.61 -10.78
CA ASN A 188 -22.40 12.47 -9.91
C ASN A 188 -22.33 11.09 -10.59
N ILE A 189 -22.59 11.02 -11.90
CA ILE A 189 -22.55 9.75 -12.64
C ILE A 189 -21.16 9.10 -12.58
N PHE A 190 -20.10 9.89 -12.74
CA PHE A 190 -18.71 9.41 -12.69
C PHE A 190 -18.28 9.06 -11.26
N ARG A 191 -18.83 9.74 -10.25
CA ARG A 191 -18.67 9.35 -8.83
C ARG A 191 -19.19 7.94 -8.58
N ILE A 192 -20.41 7.65 -9.04
CA ILE A 192 -21.04 6.32 -8.87
C ILE A 192 -20.23 5.26 -9.62
N CYS A 193 -19.88 5.51 -10.88
CA CYS A 193 -19.07 4.58 -11.67
C CYS A 193 -17.72 4.28 -11.01
N PHE A 194 -17.03 5.30 -10.49
CA PHE A 194 -15.78 5.10 -9.77
C PHE A 194 -15.96 4.26 -8.49
N TYR A 195 -16.99 4.54 -7.68
CA TYR A 195 -17.27 3.79 -6.46
C TYR A 195 -17.67 2.34 -6.70
N ILE A 196 -18.18 2.00 -7.88
CA ILE A 196 -18.46 0.62 -8.29
C ILE A 196 -17.21 -0.05 -8.85
N LEU A 197 -16.49 0.63 -9.75
CA LEU A 197 -15.36 0.03 -10.48
C LEU A 197 -14.12 -0.15 -9.59
N PHE A 198 -13.85 0.78 -8.68
CA PHE A 198 -12.64 0.71 -7.85
C PHE A 198 -12.62 -0.55 -6.94
N PRO A 199 -13.69 -0.91 -6.21
CA PRO A 199 -13.75 -2.19 -5.50
C PRO A 199 -13.55 -3.40 -6.41
N LEU A 200 -14.10 -3.39 -7.64
CA LEU A 200 -13.89 -4.45 -8.61
C LEU A 200 -12.42 -4.59 -9.02
N VAL A 201 -11.70 -3.48 -9.21
CA VAL A 201 -10.24 -3.49 -9.45
C VAL A 201 -9.50 -4.16 -8.30
N ILE A 202 -9.90 -3.89 -7.05
CA ILE A 202 -9.26 -4.48 -5.87
C ILE A 202 -9.48 -5.99 -5.83
N ILE A 203 -10.72 -6.43 -6.07
CA ILE A 203 -11.06 -7.86 -6.11
C ILE A 203 -10.27 -8.55 -7.22
N ALA A 204 -10.25 -7.96 -8.42
CA ALA A 204 -9.48 -8.47 -9.55
C ALA A 204 -7.98 -8.54 -9.22
N GLN A 205 -7.43 -7.53 -8.54
CA GLN A 205 -6.04 -7.53 -8.11
C GLN A 205 -5.73 -8.62 -7.08
N ILE A 206 -6.63 -8.87 -6.13
CA ILE A 206 -6.50 -9.98 -5.16
C ILE A 206 -6.48 -11.32 -5.89
N VAL A 207 -7.33 -11.50 -6.90
CA VAL A 207 -7.32 -12.70 -7.74
C VAL A 207 -6.00 -12.83 -8.50
N THR A 208 -5.46 -11.75 -9.09
CA THR A 208 -4.16 -11.84 -9.77
C THR A 208 -3.02 -12.24 -8.84
N TRP A 209 -3.09 -11.89 -7.56
CA TRP A 209 -2.07 -12.29 -6.59
C TRP A 209 -2.09 -13.77 -6.22
N THR A 210 -3.21 -14.47 -6.41
CA THR A 210 -3.24 -15.92 -6.14
C THR A 210 -2.33 -16.70 -7.09
N GLU A 211 -2.00 -16.13 -8.25
CA GLU A 211 -1.07 -16.76 -9.21
C GLU A 211 0.35 -16.92 -8.64
N TYR A 212 0.79 -16.09 -7.68
CA TYR A 212 2.08 -16.31 -7.01
C TYR A 212 2.16 -17.65 -6.27
N ILE A 213 1.02 -18.27 -5.95
CA ILE A 213 0.97 -19.57 -5.27
C ILE A 213 1.33 -20.71 -6.23
N GLU A 214 0.92 -20.61 -7.49
CA GLU A 214 1.06 -21.66 -8.50
C GLU A 214 2.24 -21.43 -9.46
N ALA A 215 2.64 -20.17 -9.64
CA ALA A 215 3.67 -19.78 -10.60
C ALA A 215 5.07 -20.26 -10.18
N LYS A 216 5.80 -20.82 -11.14
CA LYS A 216 7.21 -21.21 -10.99
C LYS A 216 8.09 -20.32 -11.86
N ASP A 217 9.24 -19.90 -11.33
CA ASP A 217 10.29 -19.18 -12.05
C ASP A 217 9.85 -17.87 -12.74
N LEU A 218 9.04 -17.05 -12.06
CA LEU A 218 8.73 -15.71 -12.56
C LEU A 218 10.00 -14.84 -12.57
N ALA A 219 10.17 -14.07 -13.65
CA ALA A 219 11.24 -13.09 -13.74
C ALA A 219 11.12 -12.05 -12.61
N VAL A 220 12.26 -11.61 -12.09
CA VAL A 220 12.32 -10.51 -11.12
C VAL A 220 11.83 -9.23 -11.81
N ILE A 221 10.78 -8.60 -11.28
CA ILE A 221 10.18 -7.33 -11.77
C ILE A 221 9.40 -7.44 -13.10
N PHE A 222 9.91 -8.10 -14.14
CA PHE A 222 9.20 -8.21 -15.43
C PHE A 222 8.29 -9.44 -15.51
N ASN A 223 7.54 -9.70 -14.44
CA ASN A 223 6.52 -10.75 -14.44
C ASN A 223 5.09 -10.17 -14.59
N PRO A 224 4.16 -10.89 -15.25
CA PRO A 224 2.80 -10.40 -15.49
C PRO A 224 2.06 -9.95 -14.22
N VAL A 225 2.23 -10.66 -13.12
CA VAL A 225 1.56 -10.38 -11.84
C VAL A 225 2.06 -9.08 -11.23
N PHE A 226 3.37 -8.87 -11.21
CA PHE A 226 4.02 -7.66 -10.70
C PHE A 226 3.75 -6.45 -11.59
N LEU A 227 3.75 -6.63 -12.91
CA LEU A 227 3.41 -5.56 -13.84
C LEU A 227 1.96 -5.09 -13.67
N THR A 228 1.03 -6.03 -13.54
CA THR A 228 -0.37 -5.74 -13.20
C THR A 228 -0.44 -5.00 -11.85
N SER A 229 0.26 -5.50 -10.84
CA SER A 229 0.34 -4.87 -9.52
C SER A 229 0.92 -3.46 -9.59
N THR A 230 1.90 -3.22 -10.47
CA THR A 230 2.51 -1.90 -10.66
C THR A 230 1.52 -0.92 -11.28
N VAL A 231 0.77 -1.35 -12.31
CA VAL A 231 -0.29 -0.54 -12.92
C VAL A 231 -1.37 -0.18 -11.89
N THR A 232 -1.80 -1.13 -11.06
CA THR A 232 -2.80 -0.87 -10.02
C THR A 232 -2.27 0.01 -8.89
N VAL A 233 -1.01 -0.15 -8.50
CA VAL A 233 -0.31 0.72 -7.53
C VAL A 233 -0.19 2.16 -8.05
N ILE A 234 0.22 2.36 -9.30
CA ILE A 234 0.30 3.69 -9.90
C ILE A 234 -1.09 4.32 -9.98
N SER A 235 -2.08 3.57 -10.45
CA SER A 235 -3.47 4.02 -10.57
C SER A 235 -4.06 4.43 -9.20
N THR A 236 -3.92 3.57 -8.19
CA THR A 236 -4.37 3.86 -6.81
C THR A 236 -3.66 5.06 -6.22
N PHE A 237 -2.35 5.21 -6.44
CA PHE A 237 -1.58 6.37 -5.98
C PHE A 237 -2.03 7.68 -6.66
N VAL A 238 -2.26 7.67 -7.98
CA VAL A 238 -2.82 8.81 -8.70
C VAL A 238 -4.21 9.17 -8.16
N ASN A 239 -5.04 8.16 -7.88
CA ASN A 239 -6.37 8.36 -7.30
C ASN A 239 -6.33 9.03 -5.93
N LEU A 240 -5.38 8.64 -5.06
CA LEU A 240 -5.17 9.32 -3.77
C LEU A 240 -4.83 10.80 -3.94
N ILE A 241 -3.96 11.13 -4.90
CA ILE A 241 -3.58 12.52 -5.18
C ILE A 241 -4.78 13.31 -5.72
N LEU A 242 -5.53 12.74 -6.66
CA LEU A 242 -6.69 13.38 -7.29
C LEU A 242 -7.82 13.64 -6.28
N LEU A 243 -8.12 12.69 -5.39
CA LEU A 243 -9.14 12.87 -4.36
C LEU A 243 -8.78 14.02 -3.42
N ARG A 244 -7.51 14.15 -3.03
CA ARG A 244 -7.04 15.16 -2.07
C ARG A 244 -6.92 16.56 -2.66
N LYS A 245 -6.33 16.69 -3.86
CA LYS A 245 -6.10 18.00 -4.50
C LYS A 245 -7.41 18.72 -4.88
N LEU A 246 -8.50 17.96 -5.04
CA LEU A 246 -9.79 18.42 -5.53
C LEU A 246 -10.93 18.10 -4.53
N SER A 247 -10.60 17.96 -3.24
CA SER A 247 -11.62 17.82 -2.18
C SER A 247 -12.14 19.22 -1.82
N ASP A 248 -13.38 19.52 -2.23
CA ASP A 248 -14.10 20.70 -1.78
C ASP A 248 -14.40 20.56 -0.28
N ARG A 249 -14.10 21.60 0.49
CA ARG A 249 -14.14 21.67 1.96
C ARG A 249 -15.53 21.44 2.62
N GLN A 250 -16.55 20.96 1.91
CA GLN A 250 -17.95 21.13 2.33
C GLN A 250 -18.76 19.89 2.72
N ASP A 251 -18.32 18.64 2.53
CA ASP A 251 -19.13 17.46 2.89
C ASP A 251 -18.55 16.65 4.07
N GLN A 252 -19.22 16.65 5.22
CA GLN A 252 -18.81 15.83 6.38
C GLN A 252 -18.95 14.31 6.16
N ASN A 253 -19.82 13.88 5.25
CA ASN A 253 -20.03 12.46 4.92
C ASN A 253 -18.97 11.89 3.94
N SER A 254 -18.18 12.71 3.25
CA SER A 254 -17.09 12.22 2.38
C SER A 254 -15.88 11.71 3.18
N ASN A 255 -15.74 12.11 4.44
CA ASN A 255 -14.58 11.78 5.28
C ASN A 255 -14.41 10.27 5.53
N PHE A 256 -15.50 9.51 5.72
CA PHE A 256 -15.37 8.07 5.96
C PHE A 256 -14.88 7.33 4.72
N PHE A 257 -15.47 7.62 3.55
CA PHE A 257 -15.08 6.96 2.30
C PHE A 257 -13.66 7.37 1.88
N GLU A 258 -13.28 8.64 1.99
CA GLU A 258 -11.92 9.10 1.67
C GLU A 258 -10.87 8.48 2.61
N ASN A 259 -11.19 8.32 3.90
CA ASN A 259 -10.31 7.63 4.85
C ASN A 259 -10.21 6.13 4.55
N LEU A 260 -11.33 5.46 4.29
CA LEU A 260 -11.35 4.05 3.92
C LEU A 260 -10.59 3.81 2.62
N PHE A 261 -10.80 4.65 1.61
CA PHE A 261 -10.07 4.64 0.35
C PHE A 261 -8.56 4.84 0.57
N THR A 262 -8.19 5.75 1.47
CA THR A 262 -6.78 5.99 1.84
C THR A 262 -6.14 4.75 2.45
N VAL A 263 -6.81 4.12 3.43
CA VAL A 263 -6.34 2.88 4.08
C VAL A 263 -6.19 1.76 3.06
N VAL A 264 -7.22 1.54 2.25
CA VAL A 264 -7.23 0.49 1.22
C VAL A 264 -6.13 0.70 0.20
N SER A 265 -5.90 1.94 -0.24
CA SER A 265 -4.84 2.24 -1.20
C SER A 265 -3.44 1.98 -0.62
N TYR A 266 -3.18 2.40 0.63
CA TYR A 266 -1.91 2.03 1.28
C TYR A 266 -1.77 0.52 1.47
N GLY A 267 -2.86 -0.18 1.76
CA GLY A 267 -2.90 -1.64 1.84
C GLY A 267 -2.52 -2.32 0.53
N ILE A 268 -3.07 -1.86 -0.61
CA ILE A 268 -2.76 -2.42 -1.93
C ILE A 268 -1.28 -2.21 -2.27
N ILE A 269 -0.76 -0.99 -2.07
CA ILE A 269 0.64 -0.68 -2.34
C ILE A 269 1.56 -1.54 -1.45
N TYR A 270 1.19 -1.73 -0.20
CA TYR A 270 1.92 -2.58 0.73
C TYR A 270 1.95 -4.04 0.27
N ILE A 271 0.78 -4.64 -0.01
CA ILE A 271 0.65 -6.07 -0.37
C ILE A 271 1.30 -6.37 -1.72
N ALA A 272 1.09 -5.51 -2.73
CA ALA A 272 1.65 -5.67 -4.07
C ALA A 272 3.17 -5.91 -4.04
N LEU A 273 3.89 -5.04 -3.32
CA LEU A 273 5.34 -5.10 -3.20
C LEU A 273 5.79 -6.20 -2.22
N LEU A 274 5.04 -6.44 -1.14
CA LEU A 274 5.37 -7.50 -0.18
C LEU A 274 5.34 -8.88 -0.85
N LEU A 275 4.30 -9.17 -1.65
CA LEU A 275 4.14 -10.47 -2.28
C LEU A 275 5.27 -10.76 -3.27
N GLU A 276 5.70 -9.77 -4.06
CA GLU A 276 6.85 -9.91 -4.95
C GLU A 276 8.13 -10.23 -4.15
N VAL A 277 8.38 -9.48 -3.07
CA VAL A 277 9.54 -9.72 -2.20
C VAL A 277 9.49 -11.13 -1.61
N VAL A 278 8.34 -11.55 -1.09
CA VAL A 278 8.14 -12.88 -0.47
C VAL A 278 8.27 -14.01 -1.50
N TYR A 279 7.77 -13.81 -2.72
CA TYR A 279 7.86 -14.81 -3.80
C TYR A 279 9.31 -15.13 -4.14
N HIS A 280 10.15 -14.11 -4.37
CA HIS A 280 11.56 -14.31 -4.77
C HIS A 280 12.45 -14.87 -3.66
N ILE A 281 12.00 -14.82 -2.40
CA ILE A 281 12.70 -15.42 -1.25
C ILE A 281 11.98 -16.66 -0.72
N SER A 282 10.97 -17.17 -1.41
CA SER A 282 10.12 -18.28 -0.96
C SER A 282 10.89 -19.57 -0.69
N GLU A 283 12.01 -19.79 -1.41
CA GLU A 283 12.91 -20.92 -1.20
C GLU A 283 13.76 -20.80 0.08
N LYS A 284 13.84 -19.61 0.67
CA LYS A 284 14.62 -19.38 1.90
C LYS A 284 13.88 -19.92 3.12
N PRO A 285 14.61 -20.24 4.21
CA PRO A 285 13.99 -20.59 5.49
C PRO A 285 12.95 -19.58 5.94
N TRP A 286 11.86 -20.07 6.54
CA TRP A 286 10.72 -19.25 6.97
C TRP A 286 11.10 -18.03 7.81
N ILE A 287 12.12 -18.12 8.67
CA ILE A 287 12.56 -16.96 9.47
C ILE A 287 13.10 -15.81 8.62
N ILE A 288 13.74 -16.11 7.48
CA ILE A 288 14.26 -15.08 6.57
C ILE A 288 13.07 -14.39 5.91
N ILE A 289 12.10 -15.16 5.44
CA ILE A 289 10.87 -14.63 4.84
C ILE A 289 10.15 -13.73 5.86
N PHE A 290 9.98 -14.21 7.09
CA PHE A 290 9.37 -13.44 8.16
C PHE A 290 10.16 -12.18 8.52
N GLY A 291 11.48 -12.29 8.69
CA GLY A 291 12.34 -11.16 9.05
C GLY A 291 12.42 -10.08 7.97
N THR A 292 12.50 -10.48 6.71
CA THR A 292 12.49 -9.57 5.56
C THR A 292 11.12 -8.91 5.39
N ALA A 293 10.01 -9.65 5.56
CA ALA A 293 8.66 -9.10 5.56
C ALA A 293 8.46 -8.07 6.70
N MET A 294 8.98 -8.37 7.89
CA MET A 294 8.96 -7.44 9.03
C MET A 294 9.76 -6.17 8.74
N LEU A 295 10.98 -6.29 8.20
CA LEU A 295 11.79 -5.16 7.79
C LEU A 295 11.07 -4.30 6.75
N TYR A 296 10.56 -4.92 5.69
CA TYR A 296 9.80 -4.25 4.65
C TYR A 296 8.61 -3.47 5.26
N SER A 297 7.85 -4.10 6.16
CA SER A 297 6.72 -3.46 6.84
C SER A 297 7.13 -2.24 7.66
N LEU A 298 8.24 -2.33 8.40
CA LEU A 298 8.77 -1.23 9.20
C LEU A 298 9.21 -0.05 8.30
N PHE A 299 9.92 -0.33 7.20
CA PHE A 299 10.33 0.69 6.25
C PHE A 299 9.14 1.32 5.50
N PHE A 300 8.14 0.52 5.15
CA PHE A 300 6.92 1.01 4.50
C PHE A 300 6.16 2.00 5.39
N ILE A 301 5.90 1.62 6.64
CA ILE A 301 5.23 2.51 7.61
C ILE A 301 6.10 3.74 7.89
N PHE A 302 7.42 3.57 7.98
CA PHE A 302 8.35 4.69 8.13
C PHE A 302 8.25 5.71 6.99
N LEU A 303 8.22 5.26 5.73
CA LEU A 303 8.06 6.14 4.57
C LEU A 303 6.74 6.91 4.61
N ILE A 304 5.63 6.24 4.95
CA ILE A 304 4.32 6.88 5.10
C ILE A 304 4.37 7.96 6.20
N LEU A 305 4.94 7.64 7.37
CA LEU A 305 5.05 8.56 8.49
C LEU A 305 6.02 9.73 8.21
N LEU A 306 7.06 9.51 7.39
CA LEU A 306 7.99 10.54 6.94
C LEU A 306 7.27 11.56 6.04
N PHE A 307 6.50 11.07 5.06
CA PHE A 307 5.74 11.91 4.13
C PHE A 307 4.35 12.34 4.64
N ARG A 308 4.02 12.07 5.91
CA ARG A 308 2.71 12.34 6.53
C ARG A 308 2.13 13.74 6.30
N LYS A 309 2.99 14.76 6.18
CA LYS A 309 2.58 16.15 5.92
C LYS A 309 2.12 16.35 4.48
N LYS A 310 2.90 15.84 3.51
CA LYS A 310 2.55 15.89 2.08
C LYS A 310 1.36 14.97 1.76
N LEU A 311 1.25 13.88 2.50
CA LEU A 311 0.16 12.92 2.39
C LEU A 311 -1.07 13.31 3.23
N GLU A 312 -1.09 14.47 3.89
CA GLU A 312 -2.25 14.99 4.66
C GLU A 312 -2.95 13.94 5.54
N ILE A 313 -2.18 13.01 6.12
CA ILE A 313 -2.75 11.84 6.80
C ILE A 313 -3.54 12.32 8.03
N ASP A 314 -4.74 11.78 8.21
CA ASP A 314 -5.63 12.07 9.32
C ASP A 314 -5.00 11.64 10.67
N LYS A 315 -5.52 12.22 11.76
CA LYS A 315 -4.96 11.98 13.10
C LYS A 315 -5.12 10.52 13.56
N ILE A 316 -6.22 9.87 13.18
CA ILE A 316 -6.53 8.50 13.61
C ILE A 316 -5.56 7.52 12.94
N LEU A 317 -5.41 7.61 11.62
CA LEU A 317 -4.50 6.74 10.87
C LEU A 317 -3.03 6.93 11.28
N LYS A 318 -2.59 8.17 11.53
CA LYS A 318 -1.23 8.42 12.09
C LYS A 318 -1.02 7.69 13.42
N THR A 319 -2.01 7.77 14.31
CA THR A 319 -1.95 7.14 15.64
C THR A 319 -1.93 5.61 15.51
N ALA A 320 -2.78 5.05 14.65
CA ALA A 320 -2.81 3.62 14.36
C ALA A 320 -1.47 3.12 13.78
N LEU A 321 -0.90 3.84 12.82
CA LEU A 321 0.40 3.51 12.23
C LEU A 321 1.53 3.50 13.26
N PHE A 322 1.53 4.41 14.24
CA PHE A 322 2.53 4.36 15.32
C PHE A 322 2.37 3.10 16.19
N TYR A 323 1.13 2.75 16.58
CA TYR A 323 0.90 1.53 17.37
C TYR A 323 1.35 0.28 16.62
N VAL A 324 1.01 0.16 15.33
CA VAL A 324 1.43 -0.95 14.47
C VAL A 324 2.96 -0.94 14.32
N PHE A 325 3.59 0.20 14.06
CA PHE A 325 5.04 0.30 13.93
C PHE A 325 5.78 -0.21 15.17
N PHE A 326 5.39 0.26 16.36
CA PHE A 326 6.02 -0.19 17.60
C PHE A 326 5.72 -1.66 17.93
N ALA A 327 4.53 -2.16 17.58
CA ALA A 327 4.24 -3.59 17.69
C ALA A 327 5.14 -4.43 16.78
N LEU A 328 5.36 -4.00 15.53
CA LEU A 328 6.26 -4.68 14.60
C LEU A 328 7.72 -4.68 15.09
N ILE A 329 8.19 -3.61 15.74
CA ILE A 329 9.52 -3.59 16.40
C ILE A 329 9.60 -4.68 17.47
N ILE A 330 8.58 -4.81 18.32
CA ILE A 330 8.52 -5.85 19.36
C ILE A 330 8.55 -7.24 18.72
N PHE A 331 7.73 -7.50 17.71
CA PHE A 331 7.71 -8.82 17.05
C PHE A 331 9.01 -9.14 16.31
N ASN A 332 9.58 -8.15 15.61
CA ASN A 332 10.84 -8.34 14.87
C ASN A 332 12.01 -8.64 15.82
N THR A 333 12.01 -8.05 17.02
CA THR A 333 13.07 -8.28 18.03
C THR A 333 12.90 -9.61 18.74
N LEU A 334 11.67 -10.03 19.05
CA LEU A 334 11.41 -11.30 19.73
C LEU A 334 11.55 -12.52 18.82
N ILE A 335 11.22 -12.40 17.54
CA ILE A 335 11.13 -13.55 16.62
C ILE A 335 12.30 -13.54 15.64
N SER A 336 12.40 -12.50 14.79
CA SER A 336 13.37 -12.47 13.69
C SER A 336 14.81 -12.48 14.19
N GLY A 337 15.13 -11.69 15.23
CA GLY A 337 16.49 -11.59 15.78
C GLY A 337 17.06 -12.94 16.24
N PRO A 338 16.47 -13.58 17.28
CA PRO A 338 16.92 -14.88 17.76
C PRO A 338 16.88 -15.97 16.69
N GLY A 339 15.87 -15.93 15.81
CA GLY A 339 15.73 -16.92 14.74
C GLY A 339 16.82 -16.81 13.67
N ILE A 340 17.24 -15.60 13.29
CA ILE A 340 18.37 -15.37 12.38
C ILE A 340 19.69 -15.85 13.02
N VAL A 341 19.92 -15.51 14.30
CA VAL A 341 21.09 -15.97 15.06
C VAL A 341 21.16 -17.50 15.09
N THR A 342 20.03 -18.15 15.36
CA THR A 342 19.93 -19.61 15.41
C THR A 342 20.29 -20.25 14.06
N GLN A 343 19.80 -19.69 12.96
CA GLN A 343 20.07 -20.23 11.63
C GLN A 343 21.49 -19.94 11.12
N TYR A 344 22.09 -18.82 11.56
CA TYR A 344 23.51 -18.54 11.37
C TYR A 344 24.37 -19.60 12.07
N LEU A 345 24.09 -19.91 13.35
CA LEU A 345 24.80 -20.96 14.10
C LEU A 345 24.60 -22.37 13.54
N GLN A 346 23.55 -22.59 12.73
CA GLN A 346 23.34 -23.83 11.97
C GLN A 346 24.09 -23.86 10.64
N ASN A 347 24.90 -22.84 10.33
CA ASN A 347 25.60 -22.65 9.05
C ASN A 347 24.66 -22.65 7.82
N LYS A 348 23.38 -22.34 8.01
CA LYS A 348 22.40 -22.27 6.92
C LYS A 348 22.39 -20.93 6.20
N ILE A 349 22.96 -19.90 6.84
CA ILE A 349 22.81 -18.50 6.44
C ILE A 349 24.14 -17.75 6.63
N PRO A 350 24.48 -16.81 5.72
CA PRO A 350 25.61 -15.91 5.92
C PRO A 350 25.32 -14.82 6.97
N PHE A 351 26.37 -14.41 7.69
CA PHE A 351 26.31 -13.34 8.70
C PHE A 351 25.77 -12.01 8.17
N THR A 352 25.88 -11.75 6.86
CA THR A 352 25.37 -10.55 6.18
C THR A 352 23.87 -10.31 6.41
N LEU A 353 23.07 -11.36 6.61
CA LEU A 353 21.64 -11.20 6.91
C LEU A 353 21.38 -10.62 8.30
N TYR A 354 22.28 -10.82 9.26
CA TYR A 354 22.16 -10.18 10.57
C TYR A 354 22.41 -8.67 10.49
N TRP A 355 23.34 -8.22 9.64
CA TRP A 355 23.50 -6.79 9.33
C TRP A 355 22.28 -6.20 8.65
N ALA A 356 21.68 -6.93 7.69
CA ALA A 356 20.44 -6.51 7.06
C ALA A 356 19.28 -6.41 8.07
N TYR A 357 19.21 -7.36 9.01
CA TYR A 357 18.27 -7.32 10.13
C TYR A 357 18.40 -6.02 10.95
N LEU A 358 19.62 -5.60 11.31
CA LEU A 358 19.83 -4.39 12.12
C LEU A 358 19.39 -3.08 11.44
N LEU A 359 19.08 -3.08 10.13
CA LEU A 359 18.61 -1.89 9.42
C LEU A 359 17.31 -1.30 9.99
N TYR A 360 16.50 -2.08 10.73
CA TYR A 360 15.29 -1.56 11.38
C TYR A 360 15.58 -0.44 12.41
N TRP A 361 16.81 -0.33 12.92
CA TRP A 361 17.17 0.75 13.84
C TRP A 361 17.09 2.13 13.18
N ILE A 362 17.30 2.22 11.87
CA ILE A 362 17.21 3.48 11.11
C ILE A 362 15.79 4.07 11.22
N PRO A 363 14.71 3.39 10.79
CA PRO A 363 13.35 3.90 10.95
C PRO A 363 12.96 4.03 12.43
N PHE A 364 13.44 3.15 13.31
CA PHE A 364 13.09 3.19 14.74
C PHE A 364 13.60 4.45 15.45
N ILE A 365 14.90 4.77 15.32
CA ILE A 365 15.51 5.95 15.96
C ILE A 365 14.93 7.24 15.38
N THR A 366 14.81 7.29 14.05
CA THR A 366 14.28 8.49 13.38
C THR A 366 12.83 8.79 13.79
N ILE A 367 11.99 7.76 13.93
CA ILE A 367 10.62 7.93 14.43
C ILE A 367 10.62 8.39 15.89
N LEU A 368 11.41 7.74 16.74
CA LEU A 368 11.45 8.00 18.18
C LEU A 368 11.96 9.43 18.50
N VAL A 369 12.97 9.91 17.79
CA VAL A 369 13.61 11.22 18.05
C VAL A 369 12.90 12.36 17.32
N ASN A 370 12.59 12.20 16.03
CA ASN A 370 12.17 13.33 15.19
C ASN A 370 10.65 13.44 15.00
N ILE A 371 9.94 12.32 15.00
CA ILE A 371 8.54 12.26 14.56
C ILE A 371 7.58 12.21 15.76
N VAL A 372 7.78 11.26 16.67
CA VAL A 372 6.88 10.99 17.80
C VAL A 372 6.77 12.16 18.78
N PRO A 373 7.87 12.83 19.21
CA PRO A 373 7.80 13.94 20.17
C PRO A 373 6.99 15.13 19.66
N LYS A 374 6.91 15.30 18.34
CA LYS A 374 6.19 16.39 17.67
C LYS A 374 4.75 16.02 17.31
N SER A 375 4.28 14.84 17.73
CA SER A 375 2.99 14.29 17.34
C SER A 375 2.01 14.23 18.52
N TYR A 376 0.71 14.23 18.22
CA TYR A 376 -0.36 14.05 19.21
C TYR A 376 -0.31 12.70 19.93
N PHE A 377 0.43 11.72 19.39
CA PHE A 377 0.52 10.37 19.92
C PHE A 377 0.91 10.35 21.41
N LEU A 378 1.89 11.17 21.81
CA LEU A 378 2.34 11.29 23.20
C LEU A 378 1.41 12.13 24.09
N GLN A 379 0.18 12.43 23.70
CA GLN A 379 -0.83 12.96 24.63
C GLN A 379 -1.58 11.84 25.35
N MET A 380 -1.62 10.63 24.75
CA MET A 380 -2.24 9.48 25.36
C MET A 380 -1.26 8.79 26.32
N LYS A 381 -1.69 8.54 27.57
CA LYS A 381 -0.85 7.86 28.58
C LYS A 381 -0.34 6.50 28.08
N LEU A 382 -1.20 5.73 27.42
CA LEU A 382 -0.88 4.39 26.90
C LEU A 382 0.26 4.42 25.87
N SER A 383 0.38 5.49 25.07
CA SER A 383 1.41 5.61 24.05
C SER A 383 2.82 5.69 24.63
N TYR A 384 3.00 6.30 25.81
CA TYR A 384 4.30 6.31 26.50
C TYR A 384 4.75 4.90 26.88
N TRP A 385 3.83 4.10 27.40
CA TRP A 385 4.10 2.71 27.78
C TRP A 385 4.44 1.88 26.56
N TRP A 386 3.69 2.03 25.46
CA TRP A 386 3.91 1.28 24.23
C TRP A 386 5.27 1.57 23.57
N VAL A 387 5.65 2.85 23.46
CA VAL A 387 6.97 3.26 22.94
C VAL A 387 8.08 2.73 23.82
N SER A 388 7.92 2.83 25.14
CA SER A 388 8.94 2.41 26.07
C SER A 388 9.11 0.89 26.07
N LEU A 389 8.02 0.13 25.95
CA LEU A 389 8.04 -1.32 25.79
C LEU A 389 8.80 -1.72 24.53
N ALA A 390 8.52 -1.09 23.39
CA ALA A 390 9.25 -1.32 22.14
C ALA A 390 10.74 -0.99 22.27
N PHE A 391 11.09 0.08 22.99
CA PHE A 391 12.49 0.44 23.24
C PHE A 391 13.20 -0.56 24.15
N ILE A 392 12.56 -1.00 25.24
CA ILE A 392 13.13 -1.98 26.17
C ILE A 392 13.36 -3.32 25.46
N THR A 393 12.37 -3.79 24.71
CA THR A 393 12.45 -5.06 23.97
C THR A 393 13.52 -5.00 22.88
N ALA A 394 13.60 -3.91 22.11
CA ALA A 394 14.63 -3.75 21.09
C ALA A 394 16.04 -3.73 21.68
N VAL A 395 16.31 -2.91 22.70
CA VAL A 395 17.65 -2.84 23.32
C VAL A 395 18.03 -4.16 23.98
N SER A 396 17.10 -4.77 24.73
CA SER A 396 17.36 -6.04 25.41
C SER A 396 17.59 -7.19 24.42
N GLY A 397 16.78 -7.25 23.36
CA GLY A 397 16.84 -8.25 22.32
C GLY A 397 18.15 -8.18 21.52
N GLU A 398 18.61 -6.98 21.14
CA GLU A 398 19.87 -6.86 20.42
C GLU A 398 21.10 -7.17 21.26
N LEU A 399 21.14 -6.70 22.51
CA LEU A 399 22.24 -7.05 23.40
C LEU A 399 22.31 -8.56 23.65
N TYR A 400 21.15 -9.22 23.72
CA TYR A 400 21.07 -10.67 23.77
C TYR A 400 21.61 -11.33 22.50
N ASN A 401 21.16 -10.88 21.32
CA ASN A 401 21.59 -11.44 20.03
C ASN A 401 23.11 -11.28 19.83
N MET A 402 23.66 -10.10 20.14
CA MET A 402 25.09 -9.83 20.07
C MET A 402 25.89 -10.71 21.05
N TYR A 403 25.38 -10.89 22.27
CA TYR A 403 26.02 -11.76 23.27
C TYR A 403 26.08 -13.22 22.80
N VAL A 404 24.99 -13.74 22.23
CA VAL A 404 24.96 -15.11 21.71
C VAL A 404 25.87 -15.25 20.49
N LEU A 405 25.85 -14.30 19.55
CA LEU A 405 26.70 -14.34 18.35
C LEU A 405 28.19 -14.28 18.68
N TYR A 406 28.58 -13.54 19.72
CA TYR A 406 29.98 -13.41 20.11
C TYR A 406 30.51 -14.64 20.86
N ASN A 407 29.67 -15.30 21.66
CA ASN A 407 30.12 -16.37 22.57
C ASN A 407 29.78 -17.78 22.09
N ALA A 408 28.79 -17.95 21.22
CA ALA A 408 28.37 -19.26 20.74
C ALA A 408 29.20 -19.68 19.52
N ASN A 409 29.93 -20.78 19.64
CA ASN A 409 30.57 -21.44 18.49
C ASN A 409 29.65 -22.48 17.86
N THR A 410 28.77 -23.09 18.67
CA THR A 410 27.86 -24.16 18.25
C THR A 410 26.47 -23.97 18.83
N ILE A 411 25.44 -24.49 18.17
CA ILE A 411 24.05 -24.34 18.63
C ILE A 411 23.78 -24.97 20.00
N LEU A 412 24.53 -26.00 20.37
CA LEU A 412 24.40 -26.71 21.65
C LEU A 412 24.72 -25.82 22.87
N GLU A 413 25.47 -24.73 22.67
CA GLU A 413 25.85 -23.78 23.72
C GLU A 413 24.77 -22.71 23.96
N THR A 414 23.83 -22.55 23.01
CA THR A 414 22.79 -21.52 23.09
C THR A 414 21.92 -21.61 24.35
N PRO A 415 21.46 -22.79 24.83
CA PRO A 415 20.63 -22.85 26.03
C PRO A 415 21.40 -22.44 27.30
N PHE A 416 22.70 -22.72 27.35
CA PHE A 416 23.55 -22.29 28.46
C PHE A 416 23.77 -20.76 28.42
N LEU A 417 24.11 -20.22 27.25
CA LEU A 417 24.34 -18.79 27.05
C LEU A 417 23.07 -17.96 27.28
N THR A 418 21.90 -18.44 26.86
CA THR A 418 20.61 -17.79 27.13
C THR A 418 20.34 -17.68 28.63
N LYS A 419 20.56 -18.77 29.38
CA LYS A 419 20.39 -18.79 30.82
C LYS A 419 21.35 -17.80 31.48
N HIS A 420 22.62 -17.81 31.10
CA HIS A 420 23.63 -16.89 31.63
C HIS A 420 23.26 -15.41 31.37
N PHE A 421 22.88 -15.09 30.13
CA PHE A 421 22.41 -13.75 29.77
C PHE A 421 21.19 -13.31 30.57
N SER A 422 20.19 -14.20 30.69
CA SER A 422 18.95 -13.90 31.40
C SER A 422 19.16 -13.65 32.89
N LEU A 423 20.13 -14.33 33.51
CA LEU A 423 20.37 -14.26 34.96
C LEU A 423 21.23 -13.05 35.33
N LEU A 424 22.28 -12.75 34.54
CA LEU A 424 23.25 -11.71 34.90
C LEU A 424 23.06 -10.40 34.14
N TYR A 425 23.00 -10.45 32.81
CA TYR A 425 23.05 -9.24 31.99
C TYR A 425 21.69 -8.56 31.85
N LEU A 426 20.61 -9.34 31.70
CA LEU A 426 19.26 -8.78 31.49
C LEU A 426 18.79 -7.87 32.66
N PRO A 427 18.97 -8.22 33.95
CA PRO A 427 18.61 -7.32 35.05
C PRO A 427 19.42 -6.01 35.05
N ILE A 428 20.71 -6.07 34.71
CA ILE A 428 21.58 -4.90 34.60
C ILE A 428 21.09 -3.98 33.47
N ILE A 429 20.77 -4.55 32.30
CA ILE A 429 20.23 -3.80 31.16
C ILE A 429 18.91 -3.13 31.55
N TRP A 430 17.99 -3.85 32.18
CA TRP A 430 16.71 -3.29 32.63
C TRP A 430 16.88 -2.20 33.68
N ALA A 431 17.84 -2.32 34.60
CA ALA A 431 18.14 -1.28 35.57
C ALA A 431 18.71 0.00 34.94
N VAL A 432 19.59 -0.14 33.95
CA VAL A 432 20.13 1.00 33.18
C VAL A 432 19.01 1.67 32.39
N LEU A 433 18.18 0.89 31.69
CA LEU A 433 17.03 1.41 30.96
C LEU A 433 16.02 2.12 31.88
N ALA A 434 15.73 1.56 33.05
CA ALA A 434 14.86 2.18 34.04
C ALA A 434 15.42 3.54 34.50
N SER A 435 16.73 3.61 34.75
CA SER A 435 17.42 4.84 35.11
C SER A 435 17.31 5.90 34.01
N ILE A 436 17.43 5.49 32.74
CA ILE A 436 17.24 6.38 31.57
C ILE A 436 15.79 6.91 31.51
N PHE A 437 14.78 6.06 31.74
CA PHE A 437 13.38 6.50 31.76
C PHE A 437 13.08 7.46 32.92
N LEU A 438 13.58 7.18 34.12
CA LEU A 438 13.47 8.08 35.27
C LEU A 438 14.14 9.44 34.99
N TYR A 439 15.36 9.42 34.43
CA TYR A 439 16.04 10.66 34.03
C TYR A 439 15.24 11.45 32.99
N LYS A 440 14.73 10.77 31.96
CA LYS A 440 13.93 11.40 30.90
C LYS A 440 12.63 11.97 31.45
N GLY A 441 11.92 11.24 32.30
CA GLY A 441 10.67 11.69 32.91
C GLY A 441 10.84 12.89 33.83
N LEU A 442 11.95 12.96 34.57
CA LEU A 442 12.32 14.15 35.34
C LEU A 442 12.66 15.34 34.43
N LYS A 443 13.48 15.13 33.39
CA LYS A 443 13.92 16.20 32.48
C LYS A 443 12.78 16.79 31.65
N THR A 444 11.81 15.98 31.25
CA THR A 444 10.67 16.43 30.44
C THR A 444 9.43 16.75 31.26
N GLU A 445 9.48 16.65 32.59
CA GLU A 445 8.34 16.79 33.51
C GLU A 445 7.15 15.87 33.20
N VAL A 446 7.38 14.76 32.49
CA VAL A 446 6.34 13.80 32.11
C VAL A 446 6.35 12.63 33.08
N SER A 447 5.30 12.54 33.90
CA SER A 447 5.17 11.48 34.92
C SER A 447 5.09 10.06 34.35
N GLU A 448 4.62 9.89 33.11
CA GLU A 448 4.47 8.57 32.49
C GLU A 448 5.81 7.84 32.27
N TYR A 449 6.88 8.55 31.89
CA TYR A 449 8.22 7.94 31.81
C TYR A 449 8.73 7.50 33.18
N ASN A 450 8.41 8.25 34.24
CA ASN A 450 8.79 7.86 35.60
C ASN A 450 8.07 6.58 36.03
N LYS A 451 6.77 6.46 35.74
CA LYS A 451 5.99 5.25 36.03
C LYS A 451 6.54 4.02 35.30
N VAL A 452 6.90 4.17 34.03
CA VAL A 452 7.56 3.10 33.25
C VAL A 452 8.88 2.69 33.90
N GLY A 453 9.71 3.66 34.32
CA GLY A 453 10.98 3.38 34.99
C GLY A 453 10.79 2.60 36.30
N PHE A 454 9.88 3.05 37.16
CA PHE A 454 9.55 2.34 38.40
C PHE A 454 8.95 0.96 38.16
N ALA A 455 8.08 0.82 37.16
CA ALA A 455 7.50 -0.47 36.78
C ALA A 455 8.58 -1.44 36.28
N LEU A 456 9.54 -0.98 35.48
CA LEU A 456 10.65 -1.81 35.01
C LEU A 456 11.55 -2.28 36.16
N ILE A 457 11.83 -1.41 37.14
CA ILE A 457 12.55 -1.79 38.37
C ILE A 457 11.75 -2.85 39.15
N ALA A 458 10.45 -2.63 39.35
CA ALA A 458 9.59 -3.57 40.05
C ALA A 458 9.58 -4.95 39.35
N VAL A 459 9.44 -4.98 38.02
CA VAL A 459 9.52 -6.22 37.22
C VAL A 459 10.89 -6.89 37.37
N THR A 460 11.98 -6.12 37.36
CA THR A 460 13.34 -6.63 37.54
C THR A 460 13.52 -7.29 38.90
N VAL A 461 13.07 -6.63 39.98
CA VAL A 461 13.10 -7.14 41.35
C VAL A 461 12.24 -8.40 41.47
N CYS A 462 10.99 -8.35 41.01
CA CYS A 462 10.08 -9.50 41.05
C CYS A 462 10.67 -10.71 40.32
N LYS A 463 11.18 -10.52 39.10
CA LYS A 463 11.82 -11.59 38.33
C LYS A 463 13.03 -12.18 39.08
N LEU A 464 13.89 -11.31 39.62
CA LEU A 464 15.10 -11.74 40.31
C LEU A 464 14.75 -12.60 41.54
N TYR A 465 13.86 -12.11 42.39
CA TYR A 465 13.46 -12.79 43.63
C TYR A 465 12.61 -14.05 43.38
N ALA A 466 11.66 -14.01 42.44
CA ALA A 466 10.72 -15.10 42.24
C ALA A 466 11.30 -16.24 41.39
N TYR A 467 12.26 -15.97 40.52
CA TYR A 467 12.76 -16.97 39.56
C TYR A 467 14.29 -17.09 39.54
N ASP A 468 15.03 -15.98 39.40
CA ASP A 468 16.48 -16.05 39.15
C ASP A 468 17.24 -16.59 40.37
N VAL A 469 16.92 -16.12 41.59
CA VAL A 469 17.52 -16.51 42.88
C VAL A 469 17.45 -18.01 43.17
N TRP A 470 16.36 -18.65 42.75
CA TRP A 470 16.10 -20.07 43.01
C TRP A 470 16.85 -20.99 42.04
N LYS A 471 17.37 -20.45 40.93
CA LYS A 471 18.16 -21.19 39.93
C LYS A 471 19.66 -21.06 40.11
N MET A 472 20.10 -20.19 41.03
CA MET A 472 21.49 -19.92 41.33
C MET A 472 22.00 -20.79 42.48
N ASP A 473 23.29 -21.12 42.44
CA ASP A 473 24.02 -21.68 43.57
C ASP A 473 24.10 -20.66 44.73
N ASN A 474 24.42 -21.14 45.93
CA ASN A 474 24.34 -20.33 47.15
C ASN A 474 25.26 -19.09 47.12
N VAL A 475 26.42 -19.17 46.44
CA VAL A 475 27.35 -18.04 46.34
C VAL A 475 26.85 -17.00 45.34
N SER A 476 26.43 -17.43 44.15
CA SER A 476 25.85 -16.53 43.14
C SER A 476 24.58 -15.83 43.64
N ARG A 477 23.79 -16.49 44.49
CA ARG A 477 22.61 -15.89 45.13
C ARG A 477 22.96 -14.69 46.03
N ILE A 478 24.02 -14.82 46.85
CA ILE A 478 24.49 -13.73 47.72
C ILE A 478 24.99 -12.56 46.87
N ILE A 479 25.78 -12.85 45.83
CA ILE A 479 26.30 -11.82 44.90
C ILE A 479 25.15 -11.11 44.17
N ALA A 480 24.13 -11.84 43.71
CA ALA A 480 22.96 -11.26 43.05
C ALA A 480 22.18 -10.30 43.96
N PHE A 481 22.01 -10.64 45.25
CA PHE A 481 21.34 -9.73 46.20
C PHE A 481 22.16 -8.48 46.51
N ILE A 482 23.49 -8.60 46.64
CA ILE A 482 24.38 -7.45 46.83
C ILE A 482 24.33 -6.53 45.61
N MET A 483 24.45 -7.09 44.40
CA MET A 483 24.38 -6.32 43.15
C MET A 483 23.02 -5.65 42.96
N LEU A 484 21.92 -6.33 43.30
CA LEU A 484 20.59 -5.72 43.28
C LEU A 484 20.49 -4.55 44.27
N GLY A 485 20.99 -4.71 45.50
CA GLY A 485 21.01 -3.64 46.49
C GLY A 485 21.79 -2.42 46.02
N ILE A 486 22.96 -2.63 45.42
CA ILE A 486 23.77 -1.57 44.80
C ILE A 486 23.00 -0.89 43.67
N ILE A 487 22.33 -1.66 42.79
CA ILE A 487 21.55 -1.13 41.67
C ILE A 487 20.37 -0.28 42.16
N LEU A 488 19.63 -0.73 43.17
CA LEU A 488 18.51 0.03 43.74
C LEU A 488 18.99 1.33 44.40
N LEU A 489 20.10 1.27 45.13
CA LEU A 489 20.73 2.45 45.73
C LEU A 489 21.19 3.44 44.66
N LEU A 490 21.86 2.97 43.60
CA LEU A 490 22.29 3.80 42.48
C LEU A 490 21.10 4.44 41.75
N SER A 491 20.04 3.67 41.48
CA SER A 491 18.84 4.20 40.82
C SER A 491 18.14 5.26 41.70
N SER A 492 18.02 5.02 43.00
CA SER A 492 17.44 5.98 43.96
C SER A 492 18.29 7.25 44.09
N PHE A 493 19.61 7.08 44.22
CA PHE A 493 20.57 8.18 44.29
C PHE A 493 20.56 9.03 43.02
N LEU A 494 20.59 8.39 41.84
CA LEU A 494 20.50 9.09 40.55
C LEU A 494 19.18 9.86 40.45
N PHE A 495 18.06 9.27 40.83
CA PHE A 495 16.76 9.95 40.85
C PHE A 495 16.78 11.19 41.75
N GLN A 496 17.27 11.08 42.99
CA GLN A 496 17.36 12.20 43.92
C GLN A 496 18.30 13.30 43.44
N ARG A 497 19.47 12.94 42.91
CA ARG A 497 20.46 13.89 42.41
C ARG A 497 19.97 14.63 41.17
N VAL A 498 19.35 13.93 40.23
CA VAL A 498 18.76 14.53 39.02
C VAL A 498 17.61 15.47 39.39
N LYS A 499 16.73 15.06 40.32
CA LYS A 499 15.66 15.92 40.84
C LYS A 499 16.21 17.21 41.45
N LYS A 500 17.29 17.13 42.24
CA LYS A 500 17.95 18.30 42.83
C LYS A 500 18.56 19.22 41.77
N ILE A 501 19.25 18.65 40.77
CA ILE A 501 19.87 19.41 39.67
C ILE A 501 18.82 20.16 38.84
N ILE A 502 17.68 19.52 38.54
CA ILE A 502 16.58 20.15 37.77
C ILE A 502 15.92 21.25 38.59
N LYS A 503 15.66 21.02 39.88
CA LYS A 503 15.10 22.04 40.79
C LYS A 503 15.97 23.31 40.80
N ASN A 504 17.28 23.14 40.96
CA ASN A 504 18.23 24.24 40.95
C ASN A 504 18.30 24.97 39.59
N MET A 505 18.12 24.28 38.46
CA MET A 505 18.07 24.91 37.13
C MET A 505 16.79 25.71 36.90
N VAL A 506 15.65 25.29 37.47
CA VAL A 506 14.38 26.02 37.40
C VAL A 506 14.45 27.29 38.26
N GLU A 507 14.94 27.18 39.50
CA GLU A 507 15.13 28.30 40.42
C GLU A 507 16.06 29.38 39.78
N LYS A 508 17.18 28.96 39.19
CA LYS A 508 18.15 29.87 38.55
C LYS A 508 17.63 30.56 37.28
N LYS A 509 16.64 29.99 36.59
CA LYS A 509 16.02 30.57 35.39
C LYS A 509 14.91 31.57 35.72
N GLN A 510 14.28 31.43 36.89
CA GLN A 510 13.34 32.41 37.43
C GLN A 510 14.09 33.67 37.89
N GLU A 511 15.21 33.50 38.61
CA GLU A 511 16.07 34.61 39.03
C GLU A 511 16.64 35.45 37.86
N SER A 512 16.86 34.85 36.68
CA SER A 512 17.37 35.57 35.50
C SER A 512 16.31 36.26 34.63
N ASN A 513 15.02 35.96 34.84
CA ASN A 513 13.91 36.58 34.11
C ASN A 513 13.27 37.73 34.90
N ASP A 514 13.51 37.78 36.21
CA ASP A 514 13.05 38.85 37.12
C ASP A 514 14.10 39.98 37.32
N SER A 515 15.23 39.91 36.59
CA SER A 515 16.28 40.93 36.48
C SER A 515 16.31 41.53 35.08
#